data_AF-A0A409YIR1-F1
#
_entry.id   AF-A0A409YIR1-F1
#
_cell.length_a   1.000
_cell.length_b   1.000
_cell.length_c   1.000
_cell.angle_alpha   90.00
_cell.angle_beta   90.00
_cell.angle_gamma   90.00
#
_symmetry.space_group_name_H-M   'P 1'
#
loop_
_entity.id
_entity.type
_entity.pdbx_description
1 polymer ?
#
loop_
_entity_poly.entity_id
_entity_poly.type
_entity_poly.pdbx_seq_one_letter_code
_entity_poly.pdbx_strand_id
1 'polypeptide(L)'
;MNEPSLSLHETDDVESQDSFDLEREDLRIADLDTRIHNLRAFRANICQSRNRHIQINSLPVEVLSEMFVLGQAATQEEKAPYQPTIFPLTLGSVCRQWRYIAWSLSELWADVHCRLSKSRCDAQALLLRQWLERSQQRPLSICISSKDEEAWTGSTAVSTAIPDAIIPHSERWVQLALILPEAWYCQLDQVQGKVPNLISLSIRSPNSQPLSLSFGTFAHTASIRNLFASYFHLANIHLRWDLLETVVLQGFTTNEAIDIICRCQNMVSCRFDELGALEHTVTQIAVNASLQELSISTDEWADLDDFLDRIFLPGLSDLTLTLPEGHHHPIPIIQSLVIRSVCPLKRVGITGVEIAEEDLVEFLLDNDSVTTIRVN
;
A
#
# COMPACT_ATOMS: atom_id res chain seq x y z
N MET A 1 46.19 -92.93 -22.71
CA MET A 1 44.83 -93.41 -23.05
C MET A 1 44.14 -93.74 -21.73
N ASN A 2 42.90 -93.29 -21.58
CA ASN A 2 41.96 -93.38 -20.45
C ASN A 2 42.05 -92.33 -19.33
N GLU A 3 41.03 -91.47 -19.35
CA GLU A 3 40.36 -90.72 -18.27
C GLU A 3 39.85 -91.65 -17.11
N PRO A 4 39.35 -91.16 -15.93
CA PRO A 4 38.43 -90.00 -15.82
C PRO A 4 38.38 -89.16 -14.49
N SER A 5 37.60 -88.06 -14.57
CA SER A 5 36.65 -87.48 -13.57
C SER A 5 37.05 -86.46 -12.46
N LEU A 6 36.15 -85.46 -12.33
CA LEU A 6 35.77 -84.61 -11.17
C LEU A 6 36.72 -83.45 -10.78
N SER A 7 36.30 -82.26 -10.34
CA SER A 7 35.07 -81.47 -10.35
C SER A 7 35.37 -80.14 -9.61
N LEU A 8 34.90 -79.01 -10.14
CA LEU A 8 34.29 -77.85 -9.46
C LEU A 8 34.80 -77.41 -8.06
N HIS A 9 35.40 -76.22 -7.97
CA HIS A 9 34.75 -75.09 -7.30
C HIS A 9 35.49 -73.77 -7.58
N GLU A 10 34.89 -72.95 -8.45
CA GLU A 10 35.04 -71.49 -8.44
C GLU A 10 34.39 -70.97 -7.15
N THR A 11 35.17 -70.24 -6.35
CA THR A 11 34.66 -69.37 -5.30
C THR A 11 34.32 -68.03 -5.93
N ASP A 12 33.04 -67.86 -6.24
CA ASP A 12 32.44 -66.55 -6.52
C ASP A 12 32.44 -65.72 -5.23
N ASP A 13 33.32 -64.72 -5.17
CA ASP A 13 33.15 -63.57 -4.29
C ASP A 13 31.99 -62.73 -4.83
N VAL A 14 30.79 -63.00 -4.32
CA VAL A 14 29.58 -62.21 -4.60
C VAL A 14 29.68 -60.89 -3.83
N GLU A 15 29.99 -59.81 -4.56
CA GLU A 15 29.73 -58.44 -4.12
C GLU A 15 28.26 -58.29 -3.70
N SER A 16 28.02 -58.08 -2.41
CA SER A 16 26.70 -57.76 -1.87
C SER A 16 26.31 -56.35 -2.30
N GLN A 17 25.62 -56.23 -3.44
CA GLN A 17 24.86 -55.04 -3.80
C GLN A 17 23.69 -54.89 -2.83
N ASP A 18 23.85 -53.98 -1.87
CA ASP A 18 22.82 -53.54 -0.95
C ASP A 18 21.70 -52.87 -1.76
N SER A 19 20.65 -53.63 -2.10
CA SER A 19 19.50 -53.15 -2.86
C SER A 19 18.69 -52.19 -2.00
N PHE A 20 18.77 -50.89 -2.30
CA PHE A 20 17.96 -49.86 -1.65
C PHE A 20 16.47 -50.11 -1.92
N ASP A 21 15.74 -50.56 -0.90
CA ASP A 21 14.31 -50.87 -0.96
C ASP A 21 13.47 -49.62 -0.68
N LEU A 22 12.97 -48.99 -1.75
CA LEU A 22 12.16 -47.78 -1.70
C LEU A 22 10.89 -47.97 -0.85
N GLU A 23 10.21 -49.11 -0.94
CA GLU A 23 8.96 -49.36 -0.21
C GLU A 23 9.21 -49.45 1.30
N ARG A 24 10.31 -50.09 1.70
CA ARG A 24 10.72 -50.18 3.10
C ARG A 24 11.07 -48.82 3.70
N GLU A 25 11.76 -47.97 2.93
CA GLU A 25 12.10 -46.62 3.40
C GLU A 25 10.87 -45.70 3.45
N ASP A 26 9.95 -45.80 2.49
CA ASP A 26 8.68 -45.07 2.52
C ASP A 26 7.82 -45.44 3.75
N LEU A 27 7.78 -46.73 4.11
CA LEU A 27 7.12 -47.19 5.34
C LEU A 27 7.78 -46.64 6.61
N ARG A 28 9.13 -46.54 6.62
CA ARG A 28 9.87 -45.90 7.72
C ARG A 28 9.57 -44.41 7.83
N ILE A 29 9.50 -43.70 6.71
CA ILE A 29 9.12 -42.28 6.67
C ILE A 29 7.71 -42.11 7.25
N ALA A 30 6.74 -42.93 6.83
CA ALA A 30 5.37 -42.87 7.34
C ALA A 30 5.27 -43.16 8.86
N ASP A 31 6.04 -44.10 9.40
CA ASP A 31 6.12 -44.35 10.86
C ASP A 31 6.71 -43.13 11.59
N LEU A 32 7.81 -42.58 11.07
CA LEU A 32 8.44 -41.38 11.64
C LEU A 32 7.49 -40.19 11.62
N ASP A 33 6.74 -39.96 10.54
CA ASP A 33 5.73 -38.91 10.45
C ASP A 33 4.63 -39.10 11.49
N THR A 34 4.17 -40.34 11.71
CA THR A 34 3.20 -40.68 12.74
C THR A 34 3.74 -40.38 14.15
N ARG A 35 5.00 -40.74 14.41
CA ARG A 35 5.66 -40.46 15.71
C ARG A 35 5.86 -38.96 15.92
N ILE A 36 6.27 -38.22 14.89
CA ILE A 36 6.39 -36.76 14.92
C ILE A 36 5.03 -36.12 15.23
N HIS A 37 3.96 -36.60 14.59
CA HIS A 37 2.61 -36.13 14.84
C HIS A 37 2.20 -36.31 16.32
N ASN A 38 2.40 -37.53 16.85
CA ASN A 38 2.07 -37.85 18.24
C ASN A 38 2.89 -37.02 19.24
N LEU A 39 4.20 -36.85 19.01
CA LEU A 39 5.05 -36.02 19.85
C LEU A 39 4.64 -34.54 19.81
N ARG A 40 4.24 -34.01 18.64
CA ARG A 40 3.69 -32.65 18.50
C ARG A 40 2.39 -32.49 19.28
N ALA A 41 1.49 -33.47 19.23
CA ALA A 41 0.24 -33.44 19.99
C ALA A 41 0.50 -33.49 21.52
N PHE A 42 1.42 -34.35 21.96
CA PHE A 42 1.81 -34.43 23.38
C PHE A 42 2.44 -33.11 23.86
N ARG A 43 3.37 -32.54 23.08
CA ARG A 43 3.95 -31.22 23.36
C ARG A 43 2.86 -30.14 23.46
N ALA A 44 1.88 -30.14 22.56
CA ALA A 44 0.78 -29.18 22.59
C ALA A 44 -0.05 -29.29 23.88
N ASN A 45 -0.33 -30.50 24.36
CA ASN A 45 -1.00 -30.72 25.65
C ASN A 45 -0.20 -30.17 26.84
N ILE A 46 1.11 -30.45 26.90
CA ILE A 46 1.98 -29.90 27.96
C ILE A 46 1.98 -28.37 27.92
N CYS A 47 2.17 -27.78 26.73
CA CYS A 47 2.14 -26.33 26.56
C CYS A 47 0.80 -25.74 26.98
N GLN A 48 -0.33 -26.39 26.68
CA GLN A 48 -1.65 -25.95 27.10
C GLN A 48 -1.78 -25.94 28.63
N SER A 49 -1.33 -27.00 29.31
CA SER A 49 -1.34 -27.06 30.77
C SER A 49 -0.49 -25.94 31.36
N ARG A 50 0.74 -25.75 30.85
CA ARG A 50 1.62 -24.66 31.29
C ARG A 50 0.97 -23.29 31.12
N ASN A 51 0.33 -23.05 29.98
CA ASN A 51 -0.27 -21.76 29.66
C ASN A 51 -1.43 -21.38 30.60
N ARG A 52 -2.13 -22.36 31.20
CA ARG A 52 -3.17 -22.10 32.23
C ARG A 52 -2.61 -21.48 33.51
N HIS A 53 -1.31 -21.62 33.77
CA HIS A 53 -0.65 -21.10 34.97
C HIS A 53 0.10 -19.78 34.72
N ILE A 54 0.11 -19.27 33.49
CA ILE A 54 0.73 -17.98 33.18
C ILE A 54 -0.24 -16.86 33.57
N GLN A 55 0.23 -15.89 34.36
CA GLN A 55 -0.60 -14.82 34.93
C GLN A 55 -1.39 -14.03 33.88
N ILE A 56 -0.79 -13.74 32.72
CA ILE A 56 -1.49 -13.01 31.65
C ILE A 56 -2.76 -13.73 31.15
N ASN A 57 -2.80 -15.07 31.19
CA ASN A 57 -3.96 -15.84 30.76
C ASN A 57 -5.06 -15.93 31.83
N SER A 58 -4.77 -15.45 33.05
CA SER A 58 -5.76 -15.33 34.13
C SER A 58 -6.55 -14.01 34.07
N LEU A 59 -6.14 -13.09 33.21
CA LEU A 59 -6.88 -11.85 32.96
C LEU A 59 -8.24 -12.17 32.31
N PRO A 60 -9.29 -11.37 32.61
CA PRO A 60 -10.57 -11.47 31.92
C PRO A 60 -10.40 -11.32 30.40
N VAL A 61 -11.31 -11.95 29.65
CA VAL A 61 -11.25 -11.94 28.18
C VAL A 61 -11.39 -10.53 27.62
N GLU A 62 -12.16 -9.68 28.30
CA GLU A 62 -12.40 -8.28 27.96
C GLU A 62 -11.09 -7.48 28.06
N VAL A 63 -10.32 -7.69 29.13
CA VAL A 63 -9.02 -7.02 29.32
C VAL A 63 -8.03 -7.46 28.26
N LEU A 64 -7.94 -8.77 27.98
CA LEU A 64 -7.09 -9.28 26.90
C LEU A 64 -7.52 -8.74 25.53
N SER A 65 -8.82 -8.58 25.32
CA SER A 65 -9.36 -8.04 24.07
C SER A 65 -8.95 -6.58 23.88
N GLU A 66 -9.11 -5.73 24.89
CA GLU A 66 -8.66 -4.35 24.85
C GLU A 66 -7.15 -4.25 24.63
N MET A 67 -6.35 -5.08 25.32
CA MET A 67 -4.91 -5.14 25.11
C MET A 67 -4.56 -5.49 23.66
N PHE A 68 -5.30 -6.39 23.02
CA PHE A 68 -5.06 -6.76 21.63
C PHE A 68 -5.38 -5.60 20.68
N VAL A 69 -6.49 -4.90 20.88
CA VAL A 69 -6.86 -3.74 20.07
C VAL A 69 -5.85 -2.61 20.20
N LEU A 70 -5.45 -2.28 21.43
CA LEU A 70 -4.41 -1.28 21.71
C LEU A 70 -3.07 -1.69 21.10
N GLY A 71 -2.71 -2.97 21.22
CA GLY A 71 -1.51 -3.52 20.60
C GLY A 71 -1.53 -3.40 19.07
N GLN A 72 -2.70 -3.59 18.44
CA GLN A 72 -2.83 -3.41 16.99
C GLN A 72 -2.57 -1.96 16.61
N ALA A 73 -3.21 -1.00 17.29
CA ALA A 73 -3.03 0.43 17.03
C ALA A 73 -1.55 0.85 17.17
N ALA A 74 -0.89 0.45 18.26
CA ALA A 74 0.54 0.70 18.45
C ALA A 74 1.40 0.11 17.31
N THR A 75 1.10 -1.12 16.87
CA THR A 75 1.83 -1.71 15.73
C THR A 75 1.52 -1.04 14.40
N GLN A 76 0.41 -0.32 14.25
CA GLN A 76 0.12 0.45 13.04
C GLN A 76 0.91 1.76 13.02
N GLU A 77 1.05 2.42 14.17
CA GLU A 77 1.84 3.65 14.31
C GLU A 77 3.35 3.43 14.07
N GLU A 78 3.88 2.30 14.53
CA GLU A 78 5.31 1.97 14.36
C GLU A 78 5.65 1.39 12.97
N LYS A 79 4.65 0.96 12.20
CA LYS A 79 4.90 0.27 10.93
C LYS A 79 5.40 1.23 9.87
N ALA A 80 6.54 0.89 9.28
CA ALA A 80 6.92 1.44 7.99
C ALA A 80 5.80 1.18 6.96
N PRO A 81 5.58 2.10 6.01
CA PRO A 81 4.62 1.88 4.94
C PRO A 81 4.96 0.58 4.22
N TYR A 82 3.92 -0.14 3.79
CA TYR A 82 4.00 -1.38 3.01
C TYR A 82 4.39 -2.68 3.77
N GLN A 83 4.19 -2.75 5.08
CA GLN A 83 4.33 -4.00 5.85
C GLN A 83 3.00 -4.77 5.94
N PRO A 84 2.97 -6.08 5.60
CA PRO A 84 1.72 -6.85 5.61
C PRO A 84 1.13 -6.96 7.01
N THR A 85 -0.21 -6.99 7.09
CA THR A 85 -0.89 -7.14 8.38
C THR A 85 -0.76 -8.58 8.88
N ILE A 86 0.00 -8.76 9.96
CA ILE A 86 0.20 -10.08 10.57
C ILE A 86 -0.20 -10.13 12.04
N PHE A 87 -0.52 -9.00 12.67
CA PHE A 87 -0.69 -8.90 14.12
C PHE A 87 -1.78 -9.84 14.69
N PRO A 88 -2.99 -9.97 14.11
CA PRO A 88 -3.98 -10.95 14.55
C PRO A 88 -3.48 -12.40 14.47
N LEU A 89 -2.64 -12.71 13.48
CA LEU A 89 -2.01 -14.03 13.33
C LEU A 89 -0.91 -14.24 14.38
N THR A 90 -0.13 -13.19 14.68
CA THR A 90 0.87 -13.20 15.75
C THR A 90 0.23 -13.50 17.10
N LEU A 91 -0.87 -12.82 17.44
CA LEU A 91 -1.67 -13.12 18.64
C LEU A 91 -2.14 -14.58 18.64
N GLY A 92 -2.64 -15.04 17.49
CA GLY A 92 -3.03 -16.43 17.29
C GLY A 92 -1.88 -17.44 17.42
N SER A 93 -0.62 -17.04 17.28
CA SER A 93 0.53 -17.93 17.42
C SER A 93 0.94 -18.19 18.87
N VAL A 94 0.58 -17.29 19.80
CA VAL A 94 1.02 -17.32 21.21
C VAL A 94 0.47 -18.55 21.94
N CYS A 95 -0.86 -18.67 22.02
CA CYS A 95 -1.51 -19.82 22.63
C CYS A 95 -2.93 -20.02 22.10
N ARG A 96 -3.56 -21.15 22.45
CA ARG A 96 -4.94 -21.48 22.03
C ARG A 96 -5.96 -20.44 22.51
N GLN A 97 -5.83 -19.94 23.73
CA GLN A 97 -6.76 -18.93 24.28
C GLN A 97 -6.65 -17.62 23.51
N TRP A 98 -5.43 -17.12 23.31
CA TRP A 98 -5.20 -15.88 22.55
C TRP A 98 -5.71 -15.99 21.11
N ARG A 99 -5.51 -17.15 20.46
CA ARG A 99 -6.06 -17.41 19.13
C ARG A 99 -7.58 -17.32 19.12
N TYR A 100 -8.24 -17.96 20.08
CA TYR A 100 -9.70 -17.93 20.17
C TYR A 100 -10.22 -16.49 20.33
N ILE A 101 -9.61 -15.72 21.24
CA ILE A 101 -9.95 -14.33 21.47
C ILE A 101 -9.71 -13.50 20.21
N ALA A 102 -8.49 -13.52 19.67
CA ALA A 102 -8.11 -12.73 18.50
C ALA A 102 -8.98 -13.05 17.27
N TRP A 103 -9.38 -14.31 17.06
CA TRP A 103 -10.27 -14.70 15.96
C TRP A 103 -11.73 -14.27 16.17
N SER A 104 -12.15 -14.02 17.41
CA SER A 104 -13.50 -13.54 17.72
C SER A 104 -13.64 -12.02 17.63
N LEU A 105 -12.53 -11.28 17.71
CA LEU A 105 -12.51 -9.82 17.70
C LEU A 105 -12.49 -9.29 16.27
N SER A 106 -13.66 -9.05 15.69
CA SER A 106 -13.81 -8.62 14.29
C SER A 106 -13.01 -7.36 13.93
N GLU A 107 -12.81 -6.45 14.89
CA GLU A 107 -12.05 -5.21 14.70
C GLU A 107 -10.56 -5.47 14.41
N LEU A 108 -10.00 -6.57 14.93
CA LEU A 108 -8.63 -6.97 14.57
C LEU A 108 -8.47 -7.31 13.09
N TRP A 109 -9.57 -7.61 12.40
CA TRP A 109 -9.61 -8.06 11.01
C TRP A 109 -10.15 -6.99 10.05
N ALA A 110 -10.52 -5.81 10.54
CA ALA A 110 -11.08 -4.73 9.73
C ALA A 110 -10.03 -4.08 8.80
N ASP A 111 -8.77 -4.09 9.22
CA ASP A 111 -7.64 -3.56 8.46
C ASP A 111 -6.76 -4.69 7.92
N VAL A 112 -6.53 -4.70 6.60
CA VAL A 112 -5.68 -5.69 5.94
C VAL A 112 -4.76 -5.04 4.93
N HIS A 113 -3.46 -5.26 5.10
CA HIS A 113 -2.47 -5.07 4.06
C HIS A 113 -1.99 -6.42 3.55
N CYS A 114 -2.37 -6.77 2.33
CA CYS A 114 -1.90 -7.97 1.63
C CYS A 114 -0.79 -7.60 0.63
N ARG A 115 0.43 -8.07 0.88
CA ARG A 115 1.55 -7.92 -0.06
C ARG A 115 1.65 -9.15 -0.96
N LEU A 116 1.18 -9.00 -2.20
CA LEU A 116 1.06 -10.06 -3.20
C LEU A 116 2.41 -10.58 -3.67
N SER A 117 2.42 -11.88 -3.93
CA SER A 117 3.52 -12.61 -4.55
C SER A 117 2.92 -13.48 -5.65
N LYS A 118 3.43 -13.36 -6.87
CA LYS A 118 2.86 -14.02 -8.04
C LYS A 118 2.77 -15.54 -7.87
N SER A 119 3.79 -16.15 -7.25
CA SER A 119 3.85 -17.60 -6.99
C SER A 119 2.90 -18.09 -5.90
N ARG A 120 2.32 -17.19 -5.10
CA ARG A 120 1.44 -17.53 -3.97
C ARG A 120 0.06 -16.90 -4.07
N CYS A 121 -0.30 -16.32 -5.21
CA CYS A 121 -1.51 -15.52 -5.39
C CYS A 121 -2.78 -16.25 -4.90
N ASP A 122 -2.98 -17.49 -5.31
CA ASP A 122 -4.19 -18.26 -4.94
C ASP A 122 -4.24 -18.59 -3.43
N ALA A 123 -3.09 -18.93 -2.85
CA ALA A 123 -3.00 -19.16 -1.41
C ALA A 123 -3.24 -17.87 -0.61
N GLN A 124 -2.73 -16.73 -1.10
CA GLN A 124 -2.98 -15.41 -0.51
C GLN A 124 -4.45 -15.00 -0.65
N ALA A 125 -5.09 -15.32 -1.77
CA ALA A 125 -6.53 -15.09 -1.96
C ALA A 125 -7.37 -15.89 -0.97
N LEU A 126 -7.04 -17.16 -0.74
CA LEU A 126 -7.72 -17.98 0.27
C LEU A 126 -7.58 -17.38 1.69
N LEU A 127 -6.36 -16.98 2.07
CA LEU A 127 -6.11 -16.33 3.35
C LEU A 127 -6.84 -14.98 3.47
N LEU A 128 -6.90 -14.21 2.39
CA LEU A 128 -7.61 -12.94 2.35
C LEU A 128 -9.12 -13.14 2.53
N ARG A 129 -9.74 -14.13 1.87
CA ARG A 129 -11.16 -14.46 2.10
C ARG A 129 -11.43 -14.79 3.57
N GLN A 130 -10.60 -15.66 4.14
CA GLN A 130 -10.68 -16.02 5.55
C GLN A 130 -10.49 -14.83 6.50
N TRP A 131 -9.67 -13.86 6.10
CA TRP A 131 -9.49 -12.61 6.84
C TRP A 131 -10.74 -11.74 6.79
N LEU A 132 -11.28 -11.52 5.59
CA LEU A 132 -12.47 -10.71 5.36
C LEU A 132 -13.73 -11.32 5.99
N GLU A 133 -13.84 -12.65 6.04
CA GLU A 133 -14.91 -13.34 6.79
C GLU A 133 -14.86 -13.02 8.29
N ARG A 134 -13.66 -12.98 8.89
CA ARG A 134 -13.48 -12.68 10.32
C ARG A 134 -13.79 -11.23 10.68
N SER A 135 -13.70 -10.32 9.72
CA SER A 135 -14.06 -8.90 9.90
C SER A 135 -15.58 -8.65 10.02
N GLN A 136 -16.41 -9.66 9.75
CA GLN A 136 -17.87 -9.65 9.90
C GLN A 136 -18.56 -8.51 9.14
N GLN A 137 -19.16 -7.52 9.82
CA GLN A 137 -19.85 -6.37 9.19
C GLN A 137 -19.09 -5.06 9.40
N ARG A 138 -17.84 -5.12 9.86
CA ARG A 138 -17.05 -3.92 10.14
C ARG A 138 -16.73 -3.16 8.85
N PRO A 139 -16.59 -1.83 8.88
CA PRO A 139 -16.00 -1.10 7.77
C PRO A 139 -14.56 -1.60 7.52
N LEU A 140 -14.13 -1.60 6.26
CA LEU A 140 -12.89 -2.24 5.83
C LEU A 140 -11.87 -1.22 5.31
N SER A 141 -10.63 -1.35 5.77
CA SER A 141 -9.46 -0.75 5.15
C SER A 141 -8.64 -1.85 4.48
N ILE A 142 -8.58 -1.80 3.14
CA ILE A 142 -7.89 -2.81 2.34
C ILE A 142 -6.75 -2.15 1.59
N CYS A 143 -5.54 -2.61 1.85
CA CYS A 143 -4.35 -2.30 1.06
C CYS A 143 -3.88 -3.59 0.37
N ILE A 144 -3.74 -3.55 -0.95
CA ILE A 144 -3.17 -4.61 -1.77
C ILE A 144 -1.95 -4.04 -2.48
N SER A 145 -0.77 -4.55 -2.18
CA SER A 145 0.47 -4.13 -2.83
C SER A 145 1.20 -5.32 -3.43
N SER A 146 2.16 -5.09 -4.33
CA SER A 146 3.00 -6.17 -4.87
C SER A 146 4.37 -6.20 -4.17
N LYS A 147 4.96 -7.40 -4.06
CA LYS A 147 6.37 -7.56 -3.68
C LYS A 147 7.31 -7.43 -4.88
N ASP A 148 6.84 -7.86 -6.05
CA ASP A 148 7.66 -8.09 -7.24
C ASP A 148 7.03 -7.33 -8.42
N GLU A 149 6.94 -6.00 -8.38
CA GLU A 149 6.17 -5.19 -9.37
C GLU A 149 6.51 -5.55 -10.83
N GLU A 150 7.79 -5.77 -11.13
CA GLU A 150 8.30 -6.19 -12.44
C GLU A 150 7.73 -7.53 -12.92
N ALA A 151 7.41 -8.45 -12.00
CA ALA A 151 6.88 -9.77 -12.35
C ALA A 151 5.41 -9.74 -12.80
N TRP A 152 4.71 -8.62 -12.57
CA TRP A 152 3.29 -8.46 -12.89
C TRP A 152 3.04 -7.75 -14.22
N THR A 153 4.08 -7.25 -14.91
CA THR A 153 3.95 -6.67 -16.25
C THR A 153 4.05 -7.73 -17.34
N GLY A 154 3.27 -7.55 -18.42
CA GLY A 154 3.36 -8.36 -19.65
C GLY A 154 2.78 -9.78 -19.59
N SER A 155 2.25 -10.25 -18.46
CA SER A 155 1.67 -11.58 -18.34
C SER A 155 0.15 -11.53 -18.52
N THR A 156 -0.38 -12.11 -19.59
CA THR A 156 -1.83 -12.14 -19.90
C THR A 156 -2.63 -13.09 -19.01
N ALA A 157 -1.97 -13.96 -18.24
CA ALA A 157 -2.61 -14.95 -17.36
C ALA A 157 -2.39 -14.61 -15.88
N VAL A 158 -2.96 -13.50 -15.42
CA VAL A 158 -2.94 -13.13 -14.00
C VAL A 158 -4.18 -13.71 -13.32
N SER A 159 -3.98 -14.52 -12.26
CA SER A 159 -5.09 -15.05 -11.45
C SER A 159 -6.02 -13.93 -10.98
N THR A 160 -7.33 -14.10 -11.08
CA THR A 160 -8.34 -13.13 -10.63
C THR A 160 -8.72 -13.31 -9.16
N ALA A 161 -8.09 -14.26 -8.47
CA ALA A 161 -8.53 -14.72 -7.17
C ALA A 161 -8.55 -13.63 -6.08
N ILE A 162 -7.68 -12.62 -6.18
CA ILE A 162 -7.61 -11.50 -5.24
C ILE A 162 -8.76 -10.50 -5.44
N PRO A 163 -9.00 -9.96 -6.66
CA PRO A 163 -10.23 -9.21 -6.94
C PRO A 163 -11.50 -9.95 -6.52
N ASP A 164 -11.60 -11.24 -6.86
CA ASP A 164 -12.74 -12.09 -6.50
C ASP A 164 -12.91 -12.24 -4.98
N ALA A 165 -11.85 -12.07 -4.19
CA ALA A 165 -11.91 -12.10 -2.74
C ALA A 165 -12.40 -10.77 -2.14
N ILE A 166 -12.06 -9.62 -2.73
CA ILE A 166 -12.38 -8.31 -2.14
C ILE A 166 -13.71 -7.73 -2.63
N ILE A 167 -14.07 -7.93 -3.91
CA ILE A 167 -15.26 -7.37 -4.57
C ILE A 167 -16.56 -7.62 -3.80
N PRO A 168 -16.82 -8.83 -3.25
CA PRO A 168 -18.03 -9.12 -2.49
C PRO A 168 -18.22 -8.24 -1.23
N HIS A 169 -17.15 -7.60 -0.75
CA HIS A 169 -17.17 -6.76 0.44
C HIS A 169 -17.16 -5.25 0.13
N SER A 170 -17.40 -4.88 -1.14
CA SER A 170 -17.33 -3.50 -1.64
C SER A 170 -18.18 -2.48 -0.88
N GLU A 171 -19.35 -2.89 -0.39
CA GLU A 171 -20.22 -1.99 0.37
C GLU A 171 -19.62 -1.54 1.70
N ARG A 172 -18.65 -2.30 2.22
CA ARG A 172 -17.99 -2.06 3.50
C ARG A 172 -16.67 -1.32 3.36
N TRP A 173 -16.17 -1.08 2.14
CA TRP A 173 -14.91 -0.40 1.93
C TRP A 173 -14.98 1.05 2.41
N VAL A 174 -14.03 1.44 3.26
CA VAL A 174 -13.82 2.83 3.71
C VAL A 174 -12.52 3.37 3.17
N GLN A 175 -11.48 2.52 3.12
CA GLN A 175 -10.21 2.85 2.51
C GLN A 175 -9.80 1.70 1.59
N LEU A 176 -9.39 2.05 0.38
CA LEU A 176 -8.96 1.10 -0.62
C LEU A 176 -7.66 1.60 -1.26
N ALA A 177 -6.57 0.87 -1.05
CA ALA A 177 -5.27 1.15 -1.65
C ALA A 177 -4.82 -0.02 -2.52
N LEU A 178 -4.63 0.24 -3.81
CA LEU A 178 -4.45 -0.77 -4.83
C LEU A 178 -3.19 -0.49 -5.65
N ILE A 179 -2.29 -1.47 -5.68
CA ILE A 179 -1.17 -1.55 -6.63
C ILE A 179 -1.39 -2.83 -7.42
N LEU A 180 -2.17 -2.73 -8.49
CA LEU A 180 -2.71 -3.89 -9.20
C LEU A 180 -2.31 -3.90 -10.68
N PRO A 181 -2.18 -5.08 -11.31
CA PRO A 181 -2.11 -5.20 -12.76
C PRO A 181 -3.36 -4.59 -13.43
N GLU A 182 -3.18 -4.03 -14.62
CA GLU A 182 -4.25 -3.39 -15.40
C GLU A 182 -5.52 -4.25 -15.51
N ALA A 183 -5.35 -5.54 -15.79
CA ALA A 183 -6.47 -6.49 -15.95
C ALA A 183 -7.39 -6.57 -14.72
N TRP A 184 -6.87 -6.31 -13.52
CA TRP A 184 -7.66 -6.37 -12.28
C TRP A 184 -8.46 -5.09 -12.04
N TYR A 185 -7.99 -3.94 -12.53
CA TYR A 185 -8.77 -2.70 -12.44
C TYR A 185 -10.08 -2.81 -13.23
N CYS A 186 -10.07 -3.42 -14.41
CA CYS A 186 -11.29 -3.71 -15.18
C CYS A 186 -12.30 -4.57 -14.42
N GLN A 187 -11.85 -5.46 -13.52
CA GLN A 187 -12.76 -6.30 -12.75
C GLN A 187 -13.49 -5.51 -11.67
N LEU A 188 -12.93 -4.39 -11.21
CA LEU A 188 -13.55 -3.54 -10.20
C LEU A 188 -14.79 -2.84 -10.73
N ASP A 189 -14.98 -2.70 -12.04
CA ASP A 189 -16.20 -2.12 -12.61
C ASP A 189 -17.49 -2.85 -12.16
N GLN A 190 -17.37 -4.11 -11.71
CA GLN A 190 -18.46 -4.87 -11.08
C GLN A 190 -19.01 -4.24 -9.78
N VAL A 191 -18.21 -3.39 -9.11
CA VAL A 191 -18.61 -2.70 -7.87
C VAL A 191 -19.17 -1.30 -8.12
N GLN A 192 -19.35 -0.90 -9.38
CA GLN A 192 -19.93 0.39 -9.72
C GLN A 192 -21.31 0.55 -9.05
N GLY A 193 -21.46 1.62 -8.26
CA GLY A 193 -22.67 1.89 -7.47
C GLY A 193 -22.81 1.08 -6.17
N LYS A 194 -21.83 0.24 -5.81
CA LYS A 194 -21.83 -0.61 -4.60
C LYS A 194 -20.73 -0.24 -3.60
N VAL A 195 -20.27 1.01 -3.61
CA VAL A 195 -19.20 1.50 -2.73
C VAL A 195 -19.62 2.77 -1.97
N PRO A 196 -20.73 2.74 -1.21
CA PRO A 196 -21.30 3.93 -0.59
C PRO A 196 -20.44 4.55 0.53
N ASN A 197 -19.50 3.78 1.09
CA ASN A 197 -18.73 4.17 2.28
C ASN A 197 -17.26 4.50 1.98
N LEU A 198 -16.83 4.45 0.71
CA LEU A 198 -15.42 4.61 0.35
C LEU A 198 -15.00 6.08 0.49
N ILE A 199 -14.14 6.38 1.46
CA ILE A 199 -13.65 7.73 1.76
C ILE A 199 -12.28 7.98 1.14
N SER A 200 -11.39 6.98 1.21
CA SER A 200 -10.02 7.08 0.72
C SER A 200 -9.76 6.08 -0.39
N LEU A 201 -9.32 6.57 -1.55
CA LEU A 201 -8.94 5.76 -2.69
C LEU A 201 -7.47 6.01 -3.02
N SER A 202 -6.68 4.95 -3.13
CA SER A 202 -5.32 4.98 -3.63
C SER A 202 -5.19 4.02 -4.81
N ILE A 203 -4.84 4.55 -5.99
CA ILE A 203 -4.63 3.77 -7.21
C ILE A 203 -3.21 3.98 -7.73
N ARG A 204 -2.50 2.89 -7.97
CA ARG A 204 -1.11 2.93 -8.46
C ARG A 204 -0.91 1.94 -9.59
N SER A 205 -0.15 2.36 -10.60
CA SER A 205 0.35 1.46 -11.64
C SER A 205 1.54 0.64 -11.11
N PRO A 206 1.61 -0.68 -11.38
CA PRO A 206 2.84 -1.45 -11.16
C PRO A 206 3.95 -0.93 -12.07
N ASN A 207 5.15 -0.69 -11.53
CA ASN A 207 6.35 -0.20 -12.24
C ASN A 207 6.32 1.25 -12.74
N SER A 208 5.49 2.12 -12.17
CA SER A 208 5.55 3.55 -12.47
C SER A 208 5.36 3.92 -13.96
N GLN A 209 4.66 3.08 -14.74
CA GLN A 209 4.33 3.37 -16.13
C GLN A 209 2.90 3.87 -16.26
N PRO A 210 2.63 4.88 -17.11
CA PRO A 210 1.28 5.40 -17.31
C PRO A 210 0.32 4.31 -17.77
N LEU A 211 -0.77 4.13 -17.03
CA LEU A 211 -1.85 3.23 -17.45
C LEU A 211 -2.77 3.93 -18.46
N SER A 212 -2.93 3.31 -19.63
CA SER A 212 -3.90 3.72 -20.66
C SER A 212 -5.35 3.32 -20.33
N LEU A 213 -5.58 2.70 -19.17
CA LEU A 213 -6.89 2.20 -18.79
C LEU A 213 -7.78 3.31 -18.24
N SER A 214 -8.93 3.52 -18.89
CA SER A 214 -10.01 4.33 -18.34
C SER A 214 -10.64 3.63 -17.12
N PHE A 215 -10.61 4.31 -15.99
CA PHE A 215 -11.09 3.81 -14.70
C PHE A 215 -12.38 4.55 -14.29
N GLY A 216 -13.51 3.91 -14.60
CA GLY A 216 -14.87 4.42 -14.39
C GLY A 216 -15.58 3.93 -13.13
N THR A 217 -14.99 2.97 -12.42
CA THR A 217 -15.62 2.23 -11.32
C THR A 217 -16.27 3.13 -10.25
N PHE A 218 -15.66 4.29 -9.98
CA PHE A 218 -16.04 5.19 -8.89
C PHE A 218 -16.64 6.53 -9.36
N ALA A 219 -17.01 6.64 -10.64
CA ALA A 219 -17.49 7.89 -11.22
C ALA A 219 -18.74 8.47 -10.53
N HIS A 220 -19.59 7.61 -9.97
CA HIS A 220 -20.81 8.00 -9.27
C HIS A 220 -20.69 7.97 -7.74
N THR A 221 -19.51 7.65 -7.22
CA THR A 221 -19.29 7.53 -5.79
C THR A 221 -19.15 8.90 -5.16
N ALA A 222 -20.10 9.27 -4.30
CA ALA A 222 -20.14 10.58 -3.65
C ALA A 222 -19.44 10.63 -2.28
N SER A 223 -18.87 9.52 -1.82
CA SER A 223 -18.23 9.41 -0.50
C SER A 223 -16.72 9.68 -0.50
N ILE A 224 -16.07 9.62 -1.65
CA ILE A 224 -14.60 9.76 -1.74
C ILE A 224 -14.23 11.20 -1.41
N ARG A 225 -13.25 11.36 -0.51
CA ARG A 225 -12.67 12.64 -0.07
C ARG A 225 -11.16 12.69 -0.30
N ASN A 226 -10.50 11.53 -0.21
CA ASN A 226 -9.05 11.43 -0.32
C ASN A 226 -8.69 10.59 -1.54
N LEU A 227 -7.85 11.14 -2.41
CA LEU A 227 -7.33 10.47 -3.59
C LEU A 227 -5.80 10.43 -3.55
N PHE A 228 -5.24 9.25 -3.72
CA PHE A 228 -3.85 9.05 -4.12
C PHE A 228 -3.84 8.41 -5.50
N ALA A 229 -3.16 9.00 -6.48
CA ALA A 229 -2.97 8.40 -7.79
C ALA A 229 -1.50 8.50 -8.21
N SER A 230 -0.95 7.44 -8.82
CA SER A 230 0.47 7.38 -9.19
C SER A 230 0.63 6.75 -10.56
N TYR A 231 1.24 7.51 -11.49
CA TYR A 231 1.47 7.16 -12.89
C TYR A 231 0.16 6.76 -13.62
N PHE A 232 -0.82 7.65 -13.54
CA PHE A 232 -2.08 7.56 -14.28
C PHE A 232 -2.27 8.84 -15.09
N HIS A 233 -2.89 8.72 -16.26
CA HIS A 233 -3.40 9.91 -16.94
C HIS A 233 -4.66 10.41 -16.27
N LEU A 234 -4.74 11.71 -16.01
CA LEU A 234 -5.91 12.34 -15.38
C LEU A 234 -7.20 12.08 -16.17
N ALA A 235 -7.11 12.09 -17.50
CA ALA A 235 -8.24 11.82 -18.40
C ALA A 235 -8.85 10.43 -18.21
N ASN A 236 -8.09 9.49 -17.66
CA ASN A 236 -8.53 8.12 -17.42
C ASN A 236 -9.20 7.95 -16.05
N ILE A 237 -9.09 8.91 -15.14
CA ILE A 237 -9.67 8.82 -13.80
C ILE A 237 -11.04 9.51 -13.78
N HIS A 238 -12.11 8.73 -13.61
CA HIS A 238 -13.46 9.25 -13.56
C HIS A 238 -13.97 9.27 -12.13
N LEU A 239 -13.97 10.45 -11.53
CA LEU A 239 -14.38 10.70 -10.14
C LEU A 239 -15.15 12.02 -10.04
N ARG A 240 -15.86 12.20 -8.92
CA ARG A 240 -16.41 13.50 -8.51
C ARG A 240 -15.30 14.35 -7.88
N TRP A 241 -14.49 14.97 -8.75
CA TRP A 241 -13.37 15.86 -8.37
C TRP A 241 -13.79 17.00 -7.44
N ASP A 242 -15.03 17.47 -7.58
CA ASP A 242 -15.62 18.52 -6.76
C ASP A 242 -15.78 18.15 -5.28
N LEU A 243 -15.77 16.86 -4.93
CA LEU A 243 -15.93 16.37 -3.56
C LEU A 243 -14.62 16.03 -2.87
N LEU A 244 -13.48 16.11 -3.59
CA LEU A 244 -12.18 15.76 -3.02
C LEU A 244 -11.67 16.87 -2.10
N GLU A 245 -11.20 16.48 -0.93
CA GLU A 245 -10.61 17.34 0.10
C GLU A 245 -9.08 17.22 0.10
N THR A 246 -8.57 15.99 -0.09
CA THR A 246 -7.13 15.71 -0.14
C THR A 246 -6.78 14.99 -1.42
N VAL A 247 -5.81 15.53 -2.18
CA VAL A 247 -5.35 14.95 -3.44
C VAL A 247 -3.83 14.82 -3.40
N VAL A 248 -3.33 13.61 -3.65
CA VAL A 248 -1.91 13.31 -3.77
C VAL A 248 -1.67 12.60 -5.10
N LEU A 249 -0.77 13.15 -5.91
CA LEU A 249 -0.55 12.70 -7.27
C LEU A 249 0.92 12.53 -7.52
N GLN A 250 1.32 11.39 -8.07
CA GLN A 250 2.72 11.08 -8.37
C GLN A 250 2.93 10.84 -9.86
N GLY A 251 3.91 11.52 -10.47
CA GLY A 251 4.28 11.34 -11.87
C GLY A 251 3.24 11.90 -12.84
N PHE A 252 2.67 13.07 -12.52
CA PHE A 252 1.69 13.80 -13.35
C PHE A 252 2.35 14.99 -14.03
N THR A 253 1.81 15.41 -15.18
CA THR A 253 2.36 16.57 -15.89
C THR A 253 1.86 17.89 -15.31
N THR A 254 2.59 18.98 -15.60
CA THR A 254 2.17 20.33 -15.19
C THR A 254 0.77 20.69 -15.71
N ASN A 255 0.43 20.24 -16.92
CA ASN A 255 -0.91 20.42 -17.51
C ASN A 255 -2.01 19.77 -16.65
N GLU A 256 -1.80 18.51 -16.23
CA GLU A 256 -2.75 17.77 -15.41
C GLU A 256 -2.88 18.36 -14.01
N ALA A 257 -1.77 18.84 -13.44
CA ALA A 257 -1.77 19.50 -12.14
C ALA A 257 -2.64 20.77 -12.13
N ILE A 258 -2.50 21.63 -13.15
CA ILE A 258 -3.31 22.85 -13.31
C ILE A 258 -4.80 22.50 -13.45
N ASP A 259 -5.11 21.47 -14.25
CA ASP A 259 -6.48 21.01 -14.47
C ASP A 259 -7.12 20.52 -13.15
N ILE A 260 -6.38 19.79 -12.32
CA ILE A 260 -6.89 19.28 -11.03
C ILE A 260 -7.19 20.42 -10.05
N ILE A 261 -6.33 21.43 -9.99
CA ILE A 261 -6.57 22.63 -9.17
C ILE A 261 -7.85 23.34 -9.62
N CYS A 262 -8.13 23.37 -10.94
CA CYS A 262 -9.38 23.91 -11.48
C CYS A 262 -10.61 23.06 -11.13
N ARG A 263 -10.49 21.73 -11.22
CA ARG A 263 -11.62 20.80 -11.02
C ARG A 263 -12.03 20.66 -9.55
N CYS A 264 -11.07 20.73 -8.62
CA CYS A 264 -11.30 20.38 -7.22
C CYS A 264 -11.58 21.60 -6.33
N GLN A 265 -12.77 22.17 -6.42
CA GLN A 265 -13.11 23.44 -5.74
C GLN A 265 -13.22 23.34 -4.20
N ASN A 266 -13.32 22.14 -3.63
CA ASN A 266 -13.34 21.90 -2.17
C ASN A 266 -12.03 21.32 -1.62
N MET A 267 -10.97 21.27 -2.44
CA MET A 267 -9.69 20.71 -2.05
C MET A 267 -9.01 21.60 -1.01
N VAL A 268 -8.63 21.01 0.12
CA VAL A 268 -7.95 21.68 1.23
C VAL A 268 -6.44 21.42 1.19
N SER A 269 -6.04 20.21 0.80
CA SER A 269 -4.64 19.79 0.70
C SER A 269 -4.35 19.15 -0.66
N CYS A 270 -3.29 19.61 -1.32
CA CYS A 270 -2.82 19.06 -2.59
C CYS A 270 -1.32 18.76 -2.52
N ARG A 271 -0.93 17.57 -2.98
CA ARG A 271 0.46 17.17 -3.11
C ARG A 271 0.73 16.63 -4.51
N PHE A 272 1.76 17.18 -5.16
CA PHE A 272 2.33 16.65 -6.38
C PHE A 272 3.72 16.10 -6.06
N ASP A 273 3.91 14.80 -6.25
CA ASP A 273 5.19 14.12 -6.13
C ASP A 273 5.70 13.84 -7.56
N GLU A 274 6.97 14.13 -7.87
CA GLU A 274 7.51 13.98 -9.24
C GLU A 274 6.65 14.69 -10.29
N LEU A 275 6.38 15.99 -10.10
CA LEU A 275 5.72 16.82 -11.09
C LEU A 275 6.61 16.89 -12.34
N GLY A 276 6.05 16.54 -13.49
CA GLY A 276 6.76 16.54 -14.77
C GLY A 276 6.57 17.82 -15.59
N ALA A 277 7.27 17.85 -16.73
CA ALA A 277 7.31 18.95 -17.68
C ALA A 277 5.92 19.44 -18.17
N LEU A 278 5.89 20.66 -18.67
CA LEU A 278 4.74 21.21 -19.40
C LEU A 278 4.71 20.62 -20.81
N GLU A 279 3.74 19.76 -21.12
CA GLU A 279 3.63 19.11 -22.43
C GLU A 279 3.07 20.06 -23.49
N HIS A 280 2.14 20.93 -23.10
CA HIS A 280 1.41 21.83 -24.01
C HIS A 280 1.22 23.21 -23.40
N THR A 281 1.20 24.25 -24.24
CA THR A 281 0.91 25.61 -23.82
C THR A 281 -0.50 25.71 -23.24
N VAL A 282 -0.59 25.87 -21.93
CA VAL A 282 -1.85 26.12 -21.24
C VAL A 282 -2.19 27.61 -21.40
N THR A 283 -3.47 27.96 -21.56
CA THR A 283 -3.96 29.34 -21.47
C THR A 283 -4.83 29.55 -20.23
N GLN A 284 -5.22 28.46 -19.60
CA GLN A 284 -6.06 28.44 -18.41
C GLN A 284 -5.25 28.83 -17.17
N ILE A 285 -5.85 29.72 -16.36
CA ILE A 285 -5.36 30.06 -15.02
C ILE A 285 -6.24 29.29 -14.03
N ALA A 286 -5.61 28.52 -13.15
CA ALA A 286 -6.31 27.78 -12.13
C ALA A 286 -6.56 28.66 -10.91
N VAL A 287 -7.82 28.72 -10.47
CA VAL A 287 -8.23 29.46 -9.29
C VAL A 287 -8.82 28.48 -8.29
N ASN A 288 -8.26 28.45 -7.08
CA ASN A 288 -8.77 27.60 -6.01
C ASN A 288 -8.70 28.32 -4.67
N ALA A 289 -9.86 28.70 -4.14
CA ALA A 289 -9.96 29.45 -2.90
C ALA A 289 -9.95 28.57 -1.64
N SER A 290 -10.18 27.26 -1.79
CA SER A 290 -10.29 26.32 -0.67
C SER A 290 -8.94 25.72 -0.28
N LEU A 291 -7.98 25.70 -1.21
CA LEU A 291 -6.67 25.10 -1.01
C LEU A 291 -5.86 25.88 0.03
N GLN A 292 -5.49 25.18 1.11
CA GLN A 292 -4.72 25.71 2.24
C GLN A 292 -3.30 25.17 2.24
N GLU A 293 -3.12 23.90 1.87
CA GLU A 293 -1.83 23.23 1.87
C GLU A 293 -1.45 22.76 0.45
N LEU A 294 -0.29 23.20 -0.05
CA LEU A 294 0.27 22.79 -1.32
C LEU A 294 1.70 22.27 -1.13
N SER A 295 1.94 21.04 -1.56
CA SER A 295 3.26 20.41 -1.55
C SER A 295 3.64 19.99 -2.97
N ILE A 296 4.82 20.36 -3.44
CA ILE A 296 5.29 20.06 -4.79
C ILE A 296 6.71 19.49 -4.71
N SER A 297 6.91 18.31 -5.26
CA SER A 297 8.22 17.78 -5.60
C SER A 297 8.33 17.75 -7.11
N THR A 298 9.37 18.35 -7.68
CA THR A 298 9.58 18.38 -9.13
C THR A 298 10.58 17.32 -9.57
N ASP A 299 10.47 16.86 -10.82
CA ASP A 299 11.56 16.15 -11.49
C ASP A 299 12.57 17.15 -12.12
N GLU A 300 13.59 16.63 -12.83
CA GLU A 300 14.61 17.46 -13.50
C GLU A 300 14.07 18.28 -14.68
N TRP A 301 12.85 18.01 -15.14
CA TRP A 301 12.26 18.59 -16.34
C TRP A 301 11.04 19.47 -16.06
N ALA A 302 10.64 19.61 -14.80
CA ALA A 302 9.46 20.38 -14.44
C ALA A 302 9.71 21.89 -14.54
N ASP A 303 8.80 22.60 -15.20
CA ASP A 303 8.79 24.06 -15.24
C ASP A 303 7.97 24.60 -14.05
N LEU A 304 8.59 24.62 -12.86
CA LEU A 304 7.95 25.12 -11.63
C LEU A 304 7.41 26.55 -11.80
N ASP A 305 8.16 27.41 -12.50
CA ASP A 305 7.79 28.80 -12.73
C ASP A 305 6.50 28.91 -13.54
N ASP A 306 6.40 28.15 -14.63
CA ASP A 306 5.19 28.10 -15.45
C ASP A 306 4.00 27.54 -14.68
N PHE A 307 4.20 26.54 -13.82
CA PHE A 307 3.15 26.01 -12.97
C PHE A 307 2.66 27.07 -11.97
N LEU A 308 3.57 27.63 -11.18
CA LEU A 308 3.23 28.59 -10.14
C LEU A 308 2.67 29.87 -10.72
N ASP A 309 3.06 30.30 -11.93
CA ASP A 309 2.48 31.48 -12.57
C ASP A 309 1.03 31.33 -13.03
N ARG A 310 0.59 30.09 -13.21
CA ARG A 310 -0.76 29.75 -13.70
C ARG A 310 -1.75 29.45 -12.61
N ILE A 311 -1.36 29.54 -11.34
CA ILE A 311 -2.25 29.27 -10.20
C ILE A 311 -2.52 30.54 -9.38
N PHE A 312 -3.74 30.63 -8.87
CA PHE A 312 -4.22 31.68 -7.98
C PHE A 312 -4.88 31.02 -6.76
N LEU A 313 -4.24 31.15 -5.60
CA LEU A 313 -4.56 30.36 -4.41
C LEU A 313 -4.75 31.26 -3.18
N PRO A 314 -5.87 32.00 -3.07
CA PRO A 314 -6.05 33.03 -2.05
C PRO A 314 -6.20 32.44 -0.64
N GLY A 315 -6.52 31.14 -0.51
CA GLY A 315 -6.62 30.44 0.77
C GLY A 315 -5.30 29.83 1.26
N LEU A 316 -4.22 29.89 0.48
CA LEU A 316 -2.99 29.13 0.75
C LEU A 316 -2.30 29.64 2.03
N SER A 317 -2.13 28.74 3.00
CA SER A 317 -1.38 29.00 4.23
C SER A 317 -0.04 28.29 4.27
N ASP A 318 0.10 27.20 3.51
CA ASP A 318 1.23 26.28 3.64
C ASP A 318 1.75 25.85 2.28
N LEU A 319 3.01 26.17 2.01
CA LEU A 319 3.69 25.81 0.76
C LEU A 319 4.95 25.00 1.08
N THR A 320 5.09 23.83 0.48
CA THR A 320 6.31 23.02 0.55
C THR A 320 6.81 22.70 -0.85
N LEU A 321 8.08 22.97 -1.13
CA LEU A 321 8.74 22.72 -2.40
C LEU A 321 9.97 21.83 -2.18
N THR A 322 10.05 20.76 -2.96
CA THR A 322 11.21 19.87 -3.04
C THR A 322 11.73 19.88 -4.46
N LEU A 323 12.93 20.44 -4.64
CA LEU A 323 13.51 20.71 -5.95
C LEU A 323 14.80 19.92 -6.13
N PRO A 324 15.14 19.53 -7.37
CA PRO A 324 16.41 18.86 -7.67
C PRO A 324 17.59 19.82 -7.47
N GLU A 325 18.76 19.24 -7.19
CA GLU A 325 20.01 19.99 -7.05
C GLU A 325 20.31 20.80 -8.34
N GLY A 326 20.66 22.07 -8.18
CA GLY A 326 20.98 22.98 -9.29
C GLY A 326 19.78 23.73 -9.89
N HIS A 327 18.56 23.50 -9.40
CA HIS A 327 17.41 24.34 -9.76
C HIS A 327 17.59 25.78 -9.23
N HIS A 328 17.06 26.76 -9.96
CA HIS A 328 17.05 28.16 -9.52
C HIS A 328 16.25 28.34 -8.21
N HIS A 329 16.68 29.27 -7.36
CA HIS A 329 16.01 29.57 -6.09
C HIS A 329 14.55 29.99 -6.31
N PRO A 330 13.56 29.37 -5.64
CA PRO A 330 12.14 29.59 -5.95
C PRO A 330 11.55 30.83 -5.27
N ILE A 331 12.35 31.61 -4.53
CA ILE A 331 11.84 32.78 -3.77
C ILE A 331 11.12 33.81 -4.66
N PRO A 332 11.64 34.22 -5.83
CA PRO A 332 10.98 35.23 -6.66
C PRO A 332 9.61 34.78 -7.19
N ILE A 333 9.48 33.50 -7.55
CA ILE A 333 8.22 32.94 -8.04
C ILE A 333 7.21 32.75 -6.90
N ILE A 334 7.67 32.35 -5.71
CA ILE A 334 6.81 32.31 -4.51
C ILE A 334 6.29 33.72 -4.19
N GLN A 335 7.16 34.73 -4.22
CA GLN A 335 6.77 36.11 -3.98
C GLN A 335 5.75 36.60 -5.02
N SER A 336 5.95 36.26 -6.30
CA SER A 336 4.99 36.54 -7.37
C SER A 336 3.64 35.87 -7.12
N LEU A 337 3.62 34.63 -6.64
CA LEU A 337 2.41 33.91 -6.25
C LEU A 337 1.70 34.59 -5.07
N VAL A 338 2.44 35.00 -4.03
CA VAL A 338 1.86 35.64 -2.83
C VAL A 338 1.25 37.00 -3.19
N ILE A 339 1.98 37.83 -3.94
CA ILE A 339 1.49 39.14 -4.39
C ILE A 339 0.26 38.97 -5.28
N ARG A 340 0.30 38.00 -6.22
CA ARG A 340 -0.81 37.76 -7.14
C ARG A 340 -2.03 37.22 -6.42
N SER A 341 -1.87 36.22 -5.55
CA SER A 341 -2.99 35.52 -4.90
C SER A 341 -3.50 36.22 -3.64
N VAL A 342 -2.71 37.14 -3.07
CA VAL A 342 -2.96 37.77 -1.77
C VAL A 342 -3.21 36.71 -0.68
N CYS A 343 -2.40 35.66 -0.71
CA CYS A 343 -2.62 34.50 0.15
C CYS A 343 -2.05 34.71 1.56
N PRO A 344 -2.70 34.18 2.63
CA PRO A 344 -2.25 34.30 4.00
C PRO A 344 -1.17 33.26 4.31
N LEU A 345 -0.07 33.28 3.55
CA LEU A 345 0.99 32.28 3.65
C LEU A 345 1.68 32.38 5.01
N LYS A 346 1.71 31.27 5.75
CA LYS A 346 2.23 31.15 7.12
C LYS A 346 3.46 30.27 7.23
N ARG A 347 3.50 29.16 6.49
CA ARG A 347 4.62 28.21 6.51
C ARG A 347 5.15 28.00 5.09
N VAL A 348 6.46 28.14 4.93
CA VAL A 348 7.18 27.86 3.68
C VAL A 348 8.27 26.84 3.97
N GLY A 349 8.25 25.71 3.27
CA GLY A 349 9.29 24.69 3.29
C GLY A 349 9.96 24.61 1.92
N ILE A 350 11.27 24.71 1.85
CA ILE A 350 12.03 24.55 0.61
C ILE A 350 13.15 23.54 0.89
N THR A 351 13.31 22.55 0.02
CA THR A 351 14.36 21.54 0.18
C THR A 351 15.07 21.27 -1.14
N GLY A 352 16.39 21.08 -1.10
CA GLY A 352 17.20 20.64 -2.25
C GLY A 352 17.86 21.76 -3.06
N VAL A 353 17.71 23.02 -2.66
CA VAL A 353 18.35 24.18 -3.33
C VAL A 353 19.00 25.08 -2.30
N GLU A 354 20.19 25.59 -2.63
CA GLU A 354 20.89 26.60 -1.84
C GLU A 354 20.23 27.97 -2.04
N ILE A 355 19.83 28.62 -0.95
CA ILE A 355 19.27 29.96 -0.96
C ILE A 355 20.12 30.83 -0.06
N ALA A 356 20.52 32.01 -0.55
CA ALA A 356 21.26 32.95 0.27
C ALA A 356 20.41 33.46 1.43
N GLU A 357 21.03 33.67 2.59
CA GLU A 357 20.34 34.19 3.77
C GLU A 357 19.73 35.57 3.51
N GLU A 358 20.38 36.39 2.68
CA GLU A 358 19.91 37.71 2.28
C GLU A 358 18.55 37.65 1.57
N ASP A 359 18.37 36.73 0.62
CA ASP A 359 17.11 36.54 -0.12
C ASP A 359 15.99 36.06 0.80
N LEU A 360 16.30 35.20 1.78
CA LEU A 360 15.32 34.73 2.76
C LEU A 360 14.87 35.85 3.69
N VAL A 361 15.79 36.71 4.12
CA VAL A 361 15.48 37.85 4.97
C VAL A 361 14.64 38.87 4.21
N GLU A 362 14.99 39.19 2.97
CA GLU A 362 14.20 40.08 2.10
C GLU A 362 12.78 39.54 1.90
N PHE A 363 12.65 38.24 1.60
CA PHE A 363 11.35 37.59 1.47
C PHE A 363 10.50 37.68 2.75
N LEU A 364 11.09 37.49 3.93
CA LEU A 364 10.36 37.59 5.20
C LEU A 364 9.95 39.03 5.53
N LEU A 365 10.76 40.02 5.15
CA LEU A 365 10.42 41.44 5.33
C LEU A 365 9.25 41.87 4.44
N ASP A 366 9.13 41.29 3.25
CA ASP A 366 8.05 41.57 2.31
C ASP A 366 6.75 40.83 2.65
N ASN A 367 6.80 39.80 3.51
CA ASN A 367 5.68 38.90 3.80
C ASN A 367 5.44 38.71 5.30
N ASP A 368 4.83 39.72 5.93
CA ASP A 368 4.52 39.75 7.38
C ASP A 368 3.70 38.55 7.90
N SER A 369 2.97 37.84 7.04
CA SER A 369 2.15 36.68 7.43
C SER A 369 2.98 35.40 7.63
N VAL A 370 4.21 35.34 7.10
CA VAL A 370 5.04 34.14 7.13
C VAL A 370 5.67 33.99 8.51
N THR A 371 5.24 32.98 9.24
CA THR A 371 5.68 32.69 10.62
C THR A 371 6.79 31.64 10.70
N THR A 372 6.94 30.81 9.67
CA THR A 372 7.92 29.71 9.67
C THR A 372 8.46 29.51 8.26
N ILE A 373 9.79 29.58 8.13
CA ILE A 373 10.50 29.17 6.93
C ILE A 373 11.45 28.01 7.29
N ARG A 374 11.44 26.96 6.49
CA ARG A 374 12.36 25.81 6.62
C ARG A 374 13.08 25.63 5.30
N VAL A 375 14.40 25.75 5.32
CA VAL A 375 15.27 25.51 4.16
C VAL A 375 16.22 24.37 4.55
N ASN A 376 16.31 23.33 3.72
CA ASN A 376 17.14 22.16 4.01
C ASN A 376 17.83 21.57 2.79
#